data_AF-A0A2K9H5M6-F1
#
_entry.id   AF-A0A2K9H5M6-F1
#
_cell.length_a   1.000
_cell.length_b   1.000
_cell.length_c   1.000
_cell.angle_alpha   90.00
_cell.angle_beta   90.00
_cell.angle_gamma   90.00
#
_symmetry.space_group_name_H-M   'P 1'
#
loop_
_entity.id
_entity.type
_entity.pdbx_description
1 polymer ?
#
loop_
_entity_poly.entity_id
_entity_poly.type
_entity_poly.pdbx_seq_one_letter_code
_entity_poly.pdbx_strand_id
1 'polypeptide(L)'
;MGIFDLFKKSKRETQQKGQCFLDKEETEEVDLWSKACVAEPQCYEKEGKEKLLSFVITEGVNTILPMFPNELYKNKEDSFADIRLKFVSTTNQGEVVDLPFFHCVPALSNYAVEYREPNVLIRGLNAAEMGLLISSVKQSLNRL
;
A
#
# COMPACT_ATOMS: atom_id res chain seq x y z
N MET A 1 -7.45 -8.98 -16.91
CA MET A 1 -7.91 -8.38 -15.63
C MET A 1 -6.73 -8.41 -14.70
N GLY A 2 -6.16 -7.25 -14.41
CA GLY A 2 -4.94 -7.13 -13.60
C GLY A 2 -5.30 -7.14 -12.13
N ILE A 3 -4.39 -7.60 -11.27
CA ILE A 3 -4.55 -7.59 -9.80
C ILE A 3 -4.91 -6.21 -9.23
N PHE A 4 -4.62 -5.13 -9.97
CA PHE A 4 -4.95 -3.75 -9.62
C PHE A 4 -6.40 -3.34 -9.95
N ASP A 5 -7.16 -4.15 -10.70
CA ASP A 5 -8.61 -3.98 -10.83
C ASP A 5 -9.31 -4.10 -9.46
N LEU A 6 -8.68 -4.78 -8.50
CA LEU A 6 -9.20 -4.93 -7.14
C LEU A 6 -9.25 -3.59 -6.38
N PHE A 7 -8.22 -2.74 -6.54
CA PHE A 7 -8.23 -1.38 -6.03
C PHE A 7 -9.37 -0.55 -6.66
N LYS A 8 -9.59 -0.68 -7.97
CA LYS A 8 -10.69 0.04 -8.65
C LYS A 8 -12.08 -0.49 -8.27
N LYS A 9 -12.20 -1.75 -7.86
CA LYS A 9 -13.47 -2.40 -7.53
C LYS A 9 -14.04 -1.94 -6.17
N SER A 10 -13.20 -1.63 -5.18
CA SER A 10 -13.67 -1.26 -3.83
C SER A 10 -14.49 0.03 -3.77
N LYS A 11 -14.41 0.91 -4.78
CA LYS A 11 -15.21 2.16 -4.82
C LYS A 11 -16.62 1.98 -5.39
N ARG A 12 -16.88 0.90 -6.14
CA ARG A 12 -18.19 0.72 -6.82
C ARG A 12 -19.32 0.32 -5.88
N GLU A 13 -19.02 -0.12 -4.66
CA GLU A 13 -20.04 -0.57 -3.70
C GLU A 13 -20.51 0.54 -2.72
N THR A 14 -19.93 1.74 -2.76
CA THR A 14 -20.28 2.83 -1.82
C THR A 14 -20.95 4.05 -2.49
N GLN A 15 -21.07 4.09 -3.83
CA GLN A 15 -21.63 5.25 -4.56
C GLN A 15 -23.14 5.18 -4.86
N GLN A 16 -23.91 4.40 -4.11
CA GLN A 16 -25.39 4.46 -4.13
C GLN A 16 -25.97 4.81 -2.76
N LYS A 17 -25.62 5.99 -2.21
CA LYS A 17 -26.55 6.69 -1.32
C LYS A 17 -26.18 8.16 -1.18
N GLY A 18 -27.11 9.03 -1.56
CA GLY A 18 -27.19 10.41 -1.08
C GLY A 18 -26.65 11.47 -2.04
N GLN A 19 -27.51 11.93 -2.94
CA GLN A 19 -27.60 13.38 -3.17
C GLN A 19 -28.11 14.00 -1.86
N CYS A 20 -27.49 15.06 -1.34
CA CYS A 20 -28.04 16.42 -1.37
C CYS A 20 -27.29 17.41 -0.44
N PHE A 21 -27.28 18.66 -0.91
CA PHE A 21 -27.09 19.95 -0.22
C PHE A 21 -25.68 20.45 0.14
N LEU A 22 -25.37 21.57 -0.52
CA LEU A 22 -24.45 22.63 -0.11
C LEU A 22 -24.73 23.03 1.34
N ASP A 23 -23.71 22.92 2.20
CA ASP A 23 -23.36 24.01 3.08
C ASP A 23 -21.84 24.10 3.18
N LYS A 24 -21.38 25.33 2.98
CA LYS A 24 -19.99 25.75 2.92
C LYS A 24 -19.49 25.88 4.36
N GLU A 25 -19.01 24.79 4.92
CA GLU A 25 -18.07 24.84 6.05
C GLU A 25 -16.66 24.70 5.47
N GLU A 26 -15.97 25.83 5.32
CA GLU A 26 -14.52 25.90 5.16
C GLU A 26 -13.87 25.37 6.45
N THR A 27 -14.01 24.07 6.70
CA THR A 27 -12.99 23.34 7.43
C THR A 27 -11.86 23.24 6.42
N GLU A 28 -10.68 23.78 6.71
CA GLU A 28 -9.49 23.47 5.93
C GLU A 28 -9.41 21.94 5.88
N GLU A 29 -9.88 21.34 4.78
CA GLU A 29 -9.72 19.92 4.51
C GLU A 29 -8.22 19.74 4.45
N VAL A 30 -7.65 19.37 5.59
CA VAL A 30 -6.26 19.03 5.70
C VAL A 30 -6.04 17.92 4.69
N ASP A 31 -5.43 18.27 3.56
CA ASP A 31 -5.17 17.34 2.49
C ASP A 31 -4.37 16.16 3.06
N LEU A 32 -5.03 15.00 3.17
CA LEU A 32 -4.46 13.81 3.79
C LEU A 32 -3.18 13.37 3.06
N TRP A 33 -3.06 13.72 1.78
CA TRP A 33 -1.87 13.49 0.96
C TRP A 33 -0.68 14.33 1.41
N SER A 34 -0.90 15.62 1.70
CA SER A 34 0.14 16.53 2.18
C SER A 34 0.75 16.11 3.52
N LYS A 35 -0.01 15.35 4.34
CA LYS A 35 0.47 14.79 5.62
C LYS A 35 0.89 13.32 5.53
N ALA A 36 0.67 12.65 4.41
CA ALA A 36 0.99 11.25 4.25
C ALA A 36 2.49 11.06 3.97
N CYS A 37 3.03 9.94 4.46
CA CYS A 37 4.39 9.53 4.17
C CYS A 37 4.44 8.90 2.77
N VAL A 38 5.37 9.36 1.93
CA VAL A 38 5.63 8.69 0.65
C VAL A 38 6.43 7.43 0.92
N ALA A 39 5.95 6.28 0.43
CA ALA A 39 6.71 5.03 0.53
C ALA A 39 7.91 5.09 -0.41
N GLU A 40 9.06 5.53 0.11
CA GLU A 40 10.28 5.61 -0.67
C GLU A 40 10.78 4.21 -1.06
N PRO A 41 11.14 4.01 -2.34
CA PRO A 41 11.66 2.74 -2.82
C PRO A 41 13.06 2.49 -2.24
N GLN A 42 13.24 1.35 -1.58
CA GLN A 42 14.53 0.84 -1.14
C GLN A 42 15.00 -0.27 -2.08
N CYS A 43 16.03 0.02 -2.87
CA CYS A 43 16.66 -0.93 -3.79
C CYS A 43 17.87 -1.60 -3.14
N TYR A 44 17.96 -2.93 -3.23
CA TYR A 44 19.13 -3.67 -2.74
C TYR A 44 19.48 -4.83 -3.67
N GLU A 45 20.77 -5.13 -3.76
CA GLU A 45 21.32 -6.20 -4.58
C GLU A 45 21.77 -7.34 -3.67
N LYS A 46 21.19 -8.53 -3.87
CA LYS A 46 21.65 -9.74 -3.18
C LYS A 46 22.78 -10.36 -3.98
N GLU A 47 23.93 -10.60 -3.32
CA GLU A 47 25.18 -11.22 -3.80
C GLU A 47 25.14 -11.75 -5.26
N GLY A 48 25.13 -10.81 -6.21
CA GLY A 48 25.54 -11.06 -7.58
C GLY A 48 24.52 -10.95 -8.72
N LYS A 49 23.18 -11.02 -8.55
CA LYS A 49 22.26 -10.93 -9.73
C LYS A 49 20.85 -10.37 -9.52
N GLU A 50 20.24 -10.51 -8.35
CA GLU A 50 18.82 -10.17 -8.19
C GLU A 50 18.64 -8.82 -7.50
N LYS A 51 18.08 -7.86 -8.25
CA LYS A 51 17.69 -6.55 -7.73
C LYS A 51 16.33 -6.68 -7.05
N LEU A 52 16.28 -6.27 -5.79
CA LEU A 52 15.08 -6.29 -4.98
C LEU A 52 14.63 -4.87 -4.71
N LEU A 53 13.33 -4.63 -4.86
CA LEU A 53 12.69 -3.37 -4.54
C LEU A 53 11.86 -3.57 -3.28
N SER A 54 11.98 -2.69 -2.29
CA SER A 54 11.14 -2.76 -1.10
C SER A 54 10.52 -1.42 -0.75
N PHE A 55 9.30 -1.47 -0.23
CA PHE A 55 8.58 -0.33 0.32
C PHE A 55 8.32 -0.55 1.80
N VAL A 56 8.15 0.52 2.56
CA VAL A 56 7.88 0.46 4.00
C VAL A 56 6.51 1.05 4.30
N ILE A 57 5.72 0.33 5.11
CA ILE A 57 4.50 0.83 5.75
C ILE A 57 4.73 0.81 7.24
N THR A 58 4.54 1.97 7.88
CA THR A 58 4.67 2.11 9.34
C THR A 58 3.30 2.16 9.99
N GLU A 59 3.16 1.50 11.14
CA GLU A 59 1.95 1.49 11.93
C GLU A 59 1.48 2.92 12.26
N GLY A 60 0.18 3.17 12.07
CA GLY A 60 -0.46 4.46 12.32
C GLY A 60 -0.16 5.56 11.30
N VAL A 61 0.69 5.31 10.30
CA VAL A 61 1.12 6.32 9.32
C VAL A 61 0.38 6.16 8.00
N ASN A 62 -0.33 7.20 7.58
CA ASN A 62 -0.90 7.28 6.23
C ASN A 62 0.24 7.20 5.21
N THR A 63 0.16 6.26 4.28
CA THR A 63 1.25 5.95 3.37
C THR A 63 0.79 6.06 1.91
N ILE A 64 1.50 6.85 1.11
CA ILE A 64 1.33 6.92 -0.34
C ILE A 64 2.16 5.80 -0.95
N LEU A 65 1.48 4.83 -1.57
CA LEU A 65 2.08 3.63 -2.13
C LEU A 65 1.95 3.65 -3.67
N PRO A 66 3.01 3.29 -4.43
CA PRO A 66 2.91 3.15 -5.87
C PRO A 66 1.96 2.01 -6.25
N MET A 67 1.04 2.27 -7.18
CA MET A 67 0.15 1.21 -7.70
C MET A 67 0.92 0.27 -8.62
N PHE A 68 1.78 0.79 -9.49
CA PHE A 68 2.49 -0.02 -10.49
C PHE A 68 4.01 0.10 -10.30
N PRO A 69 4.58 -0.43 -9.20
CA PRO A 69 6.01 -0.25 -8.91
C PRO A 69 6.91 -0.85 -10.00
N ASN A 70 6.46 -1.94 -10.66
CA ASN A 70 7.14 -2.53 -11.82
C ASN A 70 7.28 -1.58 -13.01
N GLU A 71 6.33 -0.66 -13.21
CA GLU A 71 6.33 0.27 -14.33
C GLU A 71 7.03 1.58 -13.94
N LEU A 72 6.74 2.06 -12.73
CA LEU A 72 7.28 3.32 -12.19
C LEU A 72 8.78 3.29 -11.97
N TYR A 73 9.30 2.16 -11.50
CA TYR A 73 10.72 2.02 -11.18
C TYR A 73 11.46 1.13 -12.18
N LYS A 74 10.86 0.85 -13.34
CA LYS A 74 11.54 0.12 -14.40
C LYS A 74 12.76 0.91 -14.88
N ASN A 75 13.96 0.43 -14.58
CA ASN A 75 15.14 0.91 -15.28
C ASN A 75 15.22 0.23 -16.65
N LYS A 76 15.63 0.97 -17.68
CA LYS A 76 15.66 0.49 -19.07
C LYS A 76 16.52 -0.77 -19.26
N GLU A 77 17.48 -1.00 -18.36
CA GLU A 77 18.44 -2.09 -18.46
C GLU A 77 18.23 -3.20 -17.41
N ASP A 78 17.42 -2.96 -16.36
CA ASP A 78 17.22 -3.92 -15.27
C ASP A 78 15.80 -3.87 -14.70
N SER A 79 15.11 -5.02 -14.71
CA SER A 79 13.86 -5.24 -13.96
C SER A 79 14.16 -5.77 -12.56
N PHE A 80 13.36 -5.37 -11.57
CA PHE A 80 13.43 -5.97 -10.24
C PHE A 80 12.93 -7.42 -10.27
N ALA A 81 13.68 -8.32 -9.64
CA ALA A 81 13.38 -9.74 -9.58
C ALA A 81 12.25 -10.04 -8.58
N ASP A 82 12.19 -9.30 -7.47
CA ASP A 82 11.11 -9.38 -6.50
C ASP A 82 10.85 -7.99 -5.90
N ILE A 83 9.58 -7.73 -5.57
CA ILE A 83 9.12 -6.50 -4.92
C ILE A 83 8.53 -6.87 -3.58
N ARG A 84 9.07 -6.26 -2.53
CA ARG A 84 8.76 -6.54 -1.14
C ARG A 84 8.03 -5.36 -0.50
N LEU A 85 7.27 -5.66 0.54
CA LEU A 85 6.63 -4.70 1.40
C LEU A 85 6.96 -5.03 2.85
N LYS A 86 7.57 -4.07 3.54
CA LYS A 86 7.98 -4.18 4.93
C LYS A 86 6.97 -3.46 5.81
N PHE A 87 6.41 -4.18 6.76
CA PHE A 87 5.51 -3.64 7.77
C PHE A 87 6.31 -3.40 9.04
N VAL A 88 6.30 -2.17 9.54
CA VAL A 88 7.01 -1.76 10.76
C VAL A 88 5.97 -1.47 11.83
N SER A 89 5.91 -2.31 12.87
CA SER A 89 5.05 -2.07 14.03
C SER A 89 5.77 -1.25 15.08
N THR A 90 5.23 -0.07 15.39
CA THR A 90 5.74 0.78 16.47
C THR A 90 5.26 0.29 17.84
N THR A 91 4.11 -0.39 17.88
CA THR A 91 3.57 -0.98 19.12
C THR A 91 4.33 -2.24 19.55
N ASN A 92 4.74 -3.10 18.60
CA ASN A 92 5.47 -4.35 18.88
C ASN A 92 6.99 -4.16 18.85
N GLN A 93 7.51 -3.17 19.58
CA GLN A 93 8.96 -2.94 19.72
C GLN A 93 9.74 -2.74 18.39
N GLY A 94 9.09 -2.27 17.33
CA GLY A 94 9.74 -2.09 16.03
C GLY A 94 9.83 -3.39 15.20
N GLU A 95 8.97 -4.38 15.46
CA GLU A 95 8.90 -5.59 14.64
C GLU A 95 8.77 -5.24 13.16
N VAL A 96 9.67 -5.82 12.35
CA VAL A 96 9.65 -5.66 10.89
C VAL A 96 9.27 -6.98 10.24
N VAL A 97 8.16 -6.98 9.51
CA VAL A 97 7.70 -8.15 8.74
C VAL A 97 7.81 -7.85 7.25
N ASP A 98 8.53 -8.70 6.54
CA ASP A 98 8.77 -8.58 5.11
C ASP A 98 7.90 -9.57 4.32
N LEU A 99 7.07 -9.07 3.41
CA LEU A 99 6.16 -9.86 2.57
C LEU A 99 6.24 -9.47 1.08
N PRO A 100 5.90 -10.37 0.14
CA PRO A 100 5.81 -10.03 -1.28
C PRO A 100 4.72 -8.97 -1.53
N PHE A 101 5.06 -7.90 -2.25
CA PHE A 101 4.19 -6.74 -2.48
C PHE A 101 2.84 -7.14 -3.11
N PHE A 102 2.88 -7.93 -4.19
CA PHE A 102 1.66 -8.27 -4.93
C PHE A 102 0.71 -9.18 -4.16
N HIS A 103 1.21 -9.91 -3.16
CA HIS A 103 0.36 -10.70 -2.25
C HIS A 103 -0.30 -9.82 -1.18
N CYS A 104 0.30 -8.67 -0.86
CA CYS A 104 -0.26 -7.71 0.08
C CYS A 104 -1.34 -6.83 -0.57
N VAL A 105 -1.25 -6.57 -1.87
CA VAL A 105 -2.17 -5.69 -2.63
C VAL A 105 -3.65 -6.00 -2.34
N PRO A 106 -4.12 -7.26 -2.40
CA PRO A 106 -5.53 -7.55 -2.15
C PRO A 106 -6.02 -7.23 -0.74
N ALA A 107 -5.15 -7.38 0.25
CA ALA A 107 -5.49 -7.05 1.62
C ALA A 107 -5.41 -5.52 1.85
N LEU A 108 -4.43 -4.85 1.26
CA LEU A 108 -4.22 -3.40 1.35
C LEU A 108 -5.32 -2.59 0.67
N SER A 109 -5.96 -3.11 -0.39
CA SER A 109 -7.03 -2.39 -1.09
C SER A 109 -8.24 -2.08 -0.20
N ASN A 110 -8.44 -2.83 0.89
CA ASN A 110 -9.48 -2.57 1.88
C ASN A 110 -9.19 -1.34 2.75
N TYR A 111 -7.95 -0.86 2.73
CA TYR A 111 -7.47 0.27 3.52
C TYR A 111 -7.10 1.48 2.64
N ALA A 112 -7.39 1.40 1.33
CA ALA A 112 -7.19 2.52 0.42
C ALA A 112 -8.23 3.62 0.66
N VAL A 113 -7.75 4.84 0.88
CA VAL A 113 -8.57 6.04 1.12
C VAL A 113 -8.89 6.73 -0.20
N GLU A 114 -7.85 6.95 -1.01
CA GLU A 114 -7.97 7.69 -2.26
C GLU A 114 -6.98 7.16 -3.29
N TYR A 115 -7.39 7.22 -4.57
CA TYR A 115 -6.57 6.85 -5.71
C TYR A 115 -6.18 8.11 -6.47
N ARG A 116 -4.88 8.38 -6.60
CA ARG A 116 -4.35 9.41 -7.49
C ARG A 116 -3.23 8.79 -8.31
N GLU A 117 -3.59 8.24 -9.45
CA GLU A 117 -2.66 7.54 -10.33
C GLU A 117 -1.41 8.41 -10.58
N PRO A 118 -0.19 7.84 -10.46
CA PRO A 118 0.10 6.41 -10.37
C PRO A 118 0.17 5.84 -8.94
N ASN A 119 -0.30 6.58 -7.93
CA ASN A 119 -0.22 6.23 -6.52
C ASN A 119 -1.60 5.99 -5.87
N VAL A 120 -1.59 5.32 -4.73
CA VAL A 120 -2.75 5.14 -3.85
C VAL A 120 -2.38 5.58 -2.44
N LEU A 121 -3.30 6.29 -1.79
CA LEU A 121 -3.20 6.62 -0.37
C LEU A 121 -3.79 5.49 0.46
N ILE A 122 -2.96 4.84 1.27
CA ILE A 122 -3.37 3.85 2.26
C ILE A 122 -3.45 4.55 3.61
N ARG A 123 -4.55 4.40 4.34
CA ARG A 123 -4.63 4.95 5.70
C ARG A 123 -3.64 4.23 6.63
N GLY A 124 -3.25 4.92 7.70
CA GLY A 124 -2.50 4.30 8.79
C GLY A 124 -3.24 3.08 9.32
N LEU A 125 -2.53 1.95 9.33
CA LEU A 125 -3.00 0.68 9.89
C LEU A 125 -2.62 0.66 11.38
N ASN A 126 -3.55 0.29 12.25
CA ASN A 126 -3.20 0.01 13.65
C ASN A 126 -2.54 -1.37 13.79
N ALA A 127 -1.94 -1.68 14.94
CA ALA A 127 -1.28 -2.96 15.20
C ALA A 127 -2.16 -4.19 14.88
N ALA A 128 -3.44 -4.16 15.25
CA ALA A 128 -4.35 -5.29 15.05
C ALA A 128 -4.65 -5.50 13.55
N GLU A 129 -4.95 -4.43 12.82
CA GLU A 129 -5.19 -4.46 11.37
C GLU A 129 -3.96 -4.92 10.61
N MET A 130 -2.78 -4.39 10.98
CA MET A 130 -1.50 -4.79 10.40
C MET A 130 -1.23 -6.28 10.66
N GLY A 131 -1.45 -6.76 11.89
CA GLY A 131 -1.31 -8.18 12.24
C GLY A 131 -2.27 -9.10 11.49
N LEU A 132 -3.53 -8.70 11.33
CA LEU A 132 -4.52 -9.45 10.54
C LEU A 132 -4.13 -9.50 9.06
N LEU A 133 -3.69 -8.38 8.49
CA LEU A 133 -3.21 -8.30 7.11
C LEU A 133 -2.03 -9.26 6.90
N ILE A 134 -1.00 -9.16 7.75
CA ILE A 134 0.19 -10.01 7.69
C ILE A 134 -0.19 -11.49 7.79
N SER A 135 -1.07 -11.84 8.73
CA SER A 135 -1.49 -13.23 8.93
C SER A 135 -2.26 -13.78 7.74
N SER A 136 -3.16 -12.98 7.16
CA SER A 136 -3.92 -13.33 5.95
C SER A 136 -3.00 -13.58 4.76
N VAL A 137 -2.00 -12.71 4.56
CA VAL A 137 -1.00 -12.86 3.49
C VAL A 137 -0.11 -14.08 3.72
N LYS A 138 0.38 -14.31 4.94
CA LYS A 138 1.17 -15.52 5.26
C LYS A 138 0.37 -16.79 5.00
N GLN A 139 -0.91 -16.81 5.35
CA GLN A 139 -1.78 -17.96 5.09
C GLN A 139 -1.99 -18.18 3.59
N SER A 140 -2.12 -17.12 2.78
CA SER A 140 -2.28 -17.25 1.33
C SER A 140 -1.00 -17.76 0.66
N LEU A 141 0.17 -17.39 1.17
CA LEU A 141 1.47 -17.89 0.71
C LEU A 141 1.67 -19.37 1.03
N ASN A 142 1.28 -19.83 2.22
CA ASN A 142 1.43 -21.24 2.63
C ASN A 142 0.49 -22.22 1.89
N ARG A 143 -0.46 -21.71 1.09
CA ARG A 143 -1.39 -22.52 0.29
C ARG A 143 -0.90 -22.75 -1.15
N LEU A 144 0.26 -22.18 -1.50
CA LEU A 144 0.95 -22.38 -2.78
C LEU A 144 2.02 -23.46 -2.64
#